data_AF-A1DIS9-F1
#
_entry.id   AF-A1DIS9-F1
#
_cell.length_a   1.000
_cell.length_b   1.000
_cell.length_c   1.000
_cell.angle_alpha   90.00
_cell.angle_beta   90.00
_cell.angle_gamma   90.00
#
_symmetry.space_group_name_H-M   'P 1'
#
loop_
_entity.id
_entity.type
_entity.pdbx_description
1 polymer ?
#
loop_
_entity_poly.entity_id
_entity_poly.type
_entity_poly.pdbx_seq_one_letter_code
_entity_poly.pdbx_strand_id
1 'polypeptide(L)'
;MRYRYYMHYAEGSLMSPIQVQLIMNALKNGPVPFFIKPITGFITDKVSAEFLDQELRTHFRFLEDQLASALEEGPFLCDSRLTAADIHMSIPVLAALNLCIIPRKEYPRLDAYAAEIQNSQGYRRAVEKVVNVEGKPFVPI
;
A
#
# COMPACT_ATOMS: atom_id res chain seq x y z
N MET A 1 -21.68 1.93 6.44
CA MET A 1 -21.33 0.72 5.66
C MET A 1 -19.85 0.68 5.29
N ARG A 2 -19.28 1.76 4.72
CA ARG A 2 -17.87 1.87 4.30
C ARG A 2 -16.85 1.45 5.36
N TYR A 3 -16.99 1.92 6.60
CA TYR A 3 -16.07 1.58 7.69
C TYR A 3 -15.86 0.07 7.87
N ARG A 4 -16.93 -0.71 8.03
CA ARG A 4 -16.82 -2.17 8.22
C ARG A 4 -16.28 -2.87 6.98
N TYR A 5 -16.66 -2.41 5.80
CA TYR A 5 -16.15 -2.94 4.54
C TYR A 5 -14.63 -2.78 4.47
N TYR A 6 -14.11 -1.56 4.66
CA TYR A 6 -12.68 -1.29 4.54
C TYR A 6 -11.83 -1.92 5.64
N MET A 7 -12.37 -2.05 6.86
CA MET A 7 -11.69 -2.82 7.92
C MET A 7 -11.38 -4.26 7.48
N HIS A 8 -12.34 -4.96 6.88
CA HIS A 8 -12.13 -6.35 6.44
C HIS A 8 -11.43 -6.45 5.09
N TYR A 9 -11.68 -5.50 4.18
CA TYR A 9 -11.06 -5.44 2.87
C TYR A 9 -9.53 -5.26 2.95
N ALA A 10 -9.06 -4.44 3.90
CA ALA A 10 -7.63 -4.23 4.13
C ALA A 10 -6.91 -5.57 4.34
N GLU A 11 -7.39 -6.39 5.27
CA GLU A 11 -6.75 -7.64 5.68
C GLU A 11 -7.05 -8.80 4.73
N GLY A 12 -8.32 -8.97 4.36
CA GLY A 12 -8.80 -10.15 3.64
C GLY A 12 -8.70 -10.05 2.12
N SER A 13 -8.41 -8.87 1.57
CA SER A 13 -8.38 -8.67 0.12
C SER A 13 -7.11 -7.95 -0.32
N LEU A 14 -6.92 -6.69 0.07
CA LEU A 14 -5.84 -5.86 -0.48
C LEU A 14 -4.44 -6.28 0.01
N MET A 15 -4.30 -6.64 1.28
CA MET A 15 -2.97 -6.97 1.84
C MET A 15 -2.40 -8.28 1.25
N SER A 16 -3.25 -9.21 0.81
CA SER A 16 -2.83 -10.49 0.23
C SER A 16 -1.94 -10.35 -1.01
N PRO A 17 -2.37 -9.68 -2.10
CA PRO A 17 -1.51 -9.47 -3.27
C PRO A 17 -0.28 -8.59 -2.94
N ILE A 18 -0.39 -7.65 -2.00
CA ILE A 18 0.77 -6.86 -1.55
C ILE A 18 1.83 -7.74 -0.88
N GLN A 19 1.44 -8.66 0.00
CA GLN A 19 2.37 -9.59 0.63
C GLN A 19 3.05 -10.48 -0.40
N VAL A 20 2.31 -11.01 -1.37
CA VAL A 20 2.90 -11.81 -2.45
C VAL A 20 3.88 -10.98 -3.28
N GLN A 21 3.54 -9.73 -3.62
CA GLN A 21 4.46 -8.81 -4.30
C GLN A 21 5.74 -8.56 -3.49
N LEU A 22 5.65 -8.40 -2.17
CA LEU A 22 6.82 -8.22 -1.31
C LEU A 22 7.72 -9.46 -1.33
N ILE A 23 7.13 -10.66 -1.28
CA ILE A 23 7.87 -11.92 -1.39
C ILE A 23 8.55 -12.03 -2.76
N MET A 24 7.84 -11.70 -3.84
CA MET A 24 8.42 -11.71 -5.19
C MET A 24 9.56 -10.71 -5.32
N ASN A 25 9.41 -9.51 -4.77
CA ASN A 25 10.47 -8.49 -4.74
C ASN A 25 11.70 -8.97 -3.94
N ALA A 26 11.48 -9.63 -2.79
CA ALA A 26 12.55 -10.21 -2.00
C ALA A 26 13.26 -11.35 -2.73
N LEU A 27 12.52 -12.21 -3.45
CA LEU A 27 13.10 -13.28 -4.26
C LEU A 27 13.94 -12.74 -5.43
N LYS A 28 13.44 -11.70 -6.11
CA LYS A 28 14.11 -11.06 -7.25
C LYS A 28 15.40 -10.33 -6.86
N ASN A 29 15.41 -9.70 -5.69
CA ASN A 29 16.53 -8.92 -5.17
C ASN A 29 17.41 -9.68 -4.15
N GLY A 30 17.07 -10.93 -3.85
CA GLY A 30 17.77 -11.75 -2.87
C GLY A 30 19.21 -12.06 -3.29
N PRO A 31 20.09 -12.38 -2.32
CA PRO A 31 21.50 -12.69 -2.57
C PRO A 31 21.65 -14.10 -3.16
N VAL A 32 21.25 -14.29 -4.41
CA VAL A 32 21.45 -15.54 -5.16
C VAL A 32 22.63 -15.42 -6.13
N PRO A 33 23.38 -16.50 -6.39
CA PRO A 33 24.44 -16.50 -7.40
C PRO A 33 23.93 -16.06 -8.77
N PHE A 34 24.76 -15.37 -9.54
CA PHE A 34 24.35 -14.76 -10.82
C PHE A 34 23.77 -15.76 -11.83
N PHE A 35 24.15 -17.04 -11.75
CA PHE A 35 23.65 -18.10 -12.63
C PHE A 35 22.25 -18.63 -12.23
N ILE A 36 21.82 -18.44 -10.98
CA ILE A 36 20.47 -18.79 -10.50
C ILE A 36 19.50 -17.61 -10.69
N LYS A 37 20.02 -16.39 -10.70
CA LYS A 37 19.25 -15.14 -10.86
C LYS A 37 18.28 -15.15 -12.06
N PRO A 38 18.61 -15.70 -13.25
CA PRO A 38 17.67 -15.76 -14.37
C PRO A 38 16.45 -16.63 -14.09
N ILE A 39 16.61 -17.73 -13.35
CA ILE A 39 15.53 -18.67 -13.02
C ILE A 39 14.56 -18.02 -12.03
N THR A 40 15.10 -17.43 -10.96
CA THR A 40 14.30 -16.71 -9.96
C THR A 40 13.59 -15.51 -10.59
N GLY A 41 14.28 -14.74 -11.44
CA GLY A 41 13.69 -13.66 -12.23
C GLY A 41 12.51 -14.13 -13.09
N PHE A 42 12.71 -15.21 -13.86
CA PHE A 42 11.66 -15.78 -14.71
C PHE A 42 10.40 -16.18 -13.92
N ILE A 43 10.56 -16.82 -12.76
CA ILE A 43 9.44 -17.19 -11.90
C ILE A 43 8.72 -15.94 -11.39
N THR A 44 9.46 -14.94 -10.88
CA THR A 44 8.85 -13.71 -10.36
C THR A 44 8.12 -12.93 -11.45
N ASP A 45 8.68 -12.86 -12.66
CA ASP A 45 8.05 -12.15 -13.78
C ASP A 45 6.78 -12.89 -14.26
N LYS A 46 6.79 -14.23 -14.22
CA LYS A 46 5.62 -15.05 -14.54
C LYS A 46 4.48 -14.88 -13.54
N VAL A 47 4.76 -14.94 -12.25
CA VAL A 47 3.75 -14.71 -11.19
C VAL A 47 3.20 -13.28 -11.29
N SER A 48 4.05 -12.31 -11.61
CA SER A 48 3.60 -10.92 -11.77
C SER A 48 2.62 -10.79 -12.93
N ALA A 49 2.99 -11.30 -14.11
CA ALA A 49 2.18 -11.19 -15.32
C ALA A 49 0.87 -11.99 -15.27
N GLU A 50 0.87 -13.17 -14.65
CA GLU A 50 -0.30 -14.07 -14.63
C GLU A 50 -1.27 -13.77 -13.48
N PHE A 51 -0.82 -13.07 -12.43
CA PHE A 51 -1.63 -12.84 -11.23
C PHE A 51 -1.51 -11.40 -10.68
N LEU A 52 -0.31 -10.96 -10.28
CA LEU A 52 -0.17 -9.75 -9.45
C LEU A 52 -0.57 -8.47 -10.18
N ASP A 53 -0.13 -8.28 -11.42
CA ASP A 53 -0.32 -7.02 -12.14
C ASP A 53 -1.82 -6.70 -12.30
N GLN A 54 -2.62 -7.72 -12.64
CA GLN A 54 -4.05 -7.55 -12.84
C GLN A 54 -4.80 -7.38 -11.51
N GLU A 55 -4.44 -8.14 -10.47
CA GLU A 55 -5.05 -8.02 -9.14
C GLU A 55 -4.76 -6.64 -8.52
N LEU A 56 -3.49 -6.22 -8.51
CA LEU A 56 -3.07 -4.92 -7.98
C LEU A 56 -3.78 -3.79 -8.74
N ARG A 57 -3.79 -3.84 -10.07
CA ARG A 57 -4.50 -2.84 -10.89
C ARG A 57 -5.99 -2.79 -10.57
N THR A 58 -6.63 -3.94 -10.37
CA THR A 58 -8.05 -4.01 -10.02
C THR A 58 -8.32 -3.36 -8.67
N HIS A 59 -7.53 -3.72 -7.66
CA HIS A 59 -7.65 -3.18 -6.31
C HIS A 59 -7.39 -1.68 -6.24
N PHE A 60 -6.30 -1.19 -6.82
CA PHE A 60 -5.94 0.23 -6.72
C PHE A 60 -6.81 1.12 -7.60
N ARG A 61 -7.28 0.64 -8.75
CA ARG A 61 -8.28 1.38 -9.52
C ARG A 61 -9.60 1.49 -8.78
N PHE A 62 -10.04 0.39 -8.16
CA PHE A 62 -11.23 0.42 -7.31
C PHE A 62 -11.08 1.46 -6.18
N LEU A 63 -9.96 1.48 -5.47
CA LEU A 63 -9.76 2.46 -4.40
C LEU A 63 -9.69 3.90 -4.89
N GLU A 64 -9.03 4.16 -6.02
CA GLU A 64 -8.99 5.47 -6.66
C GLU A 64 -10.41 5.98 -7.00
N ASP A 65 -11.25 5.10 -7.56
CA ASP A 65 -12.65 5.40 -7.87
C ASP A 65 -13.49 5.61 -6.59
N GLN A 66 -13.23 4.83 -5.54
CA GLN A 66 -13.90 4.98 -4.26
C GLN A 66 -13.56 6.31 -3.58
N LEU A 67 -12.28 6.73 -3.62
CA LEU A 67 -11.88 8.04 -3.14
C LEU A 67 -12.54 9.16 -3.95
N ALA A 68 -12.67 9.01 -5.27
CA ALA A 68 -13.40 9.98 -6.08
C ALA A 68 -14.84 10.19 -5.60
N SER A 69 -15.53 9.11 -5.22
CA SER A 69 -16.89 9.19 -4.66
C SER A 69 -16.93 9.66 -3.20
N ALA A 70 -15.81 9.60 -2.46
CA ALA A 70 -15.74 10.02 -1.07
C ALA A 70 -15.47 11.53 -0.91
N LEU A 71 -14.94 12.21 -1.94
CA LEU A 71 -14.58 13.63 -1.87
C LEU A 71 -15.72 14.57 -1.49
N GLU A 72 -16.98 14.21 -1.75
CA GLU A 72 -18.14 14.97 -1.27
C GLU A 72 -18.28 14.94 0.26
N GLU A 73 -17.80 13.86 0.88
CA GLU A 73 -17.83 13.63 2.33
C GLU A 73 -16.50 14.00 3.01
N GLY A 74 -15.38 14.02 2.27
CA GLY A 74 -14.07 14.51 2.73
C GLY A 74 -12.88 13.73 2.17
N PRO A 75 -11.68 13.87 2.76
CA PRO A 75 -10.45 13.32 2.18
C PRO A 75 -10.20 11.83 2.44
N PHE A 76 -11.01 11.17 3.29
CA PHE A 76 -10.80 9.78 3.71
C PHE A 76 -11.83 8.82 3.10
N LEU A 77 -11.55 7.51 3.15
CA LEU A 77 -12.39 6.49 2.49
C LEU A 77 -13.76 6.32 3.16
N CYS A 78 -13.86 6.64 4.45
CA CYS A 78 -15.04 6.32 5.25
C CYS A 78 -15.89 7.52 5.65
N ASP A 79 -15.28 8.69 5.88
CA ASP A 79 -15.92 9.90 6.42
C ASP A 79 -14.99 11.12 6.18
N SER A 80 -15.47 12.31 6.49
CA SER A 80 -14.72 13.56 6.64
C SER A 80 -13.54 13.50 7.61
N ARG A 81 -13.63 12.59 8.59
CA ARG A 81 -12.65 12.44 9.67
C ARG A 81 -11.92 11.11 9.55
N LEU A 82 -10.64 11.11 9.91
CA LEU A 82 -9.82 9.91 9.93
C LEU A 82 -10.44 8.84 10.86
N THR A 83 -10.62 7.64 10.33
CA THR A 83 -11.15 6.49 11.08
C THR A 83 -10.11 5.37 11.22
N ALA A 84 -10.41 4.37 12.06
CA ALA A 84 -9.55 3.19 12.18
C ALA A 84 -9.44 2.39 10.86
N ALA A 85 -10.48 2.42 10.03
CA ALA A 85 -10.44 1.79 8.71
C ALA A 85 -9.41 2.48 7.80
N ASP A 86 -9.33 3.81 7.85
CA ASP A 86 -8.33 4.57 7.09
C ASP A 86 -6.91 4.28 7.59
N ILE A 87 -6.74 4.12 8.91
CA ILE A 87 -5.45 3.71 9.52
C ILE A 87 -5.05 2.31 9.01
N HIS A 88 -5.95 1.32 9.02
CA HIS A 88 -5.66 -0.02 8.50
C HIS A 88 -5.35 0.01 6.99
N MET A 89 -6.15 0.73 6.20
CA MET A 89 -5.96 0.88 4.76
C MET A 89 -4.68 1.63 4.40
N SER A 90 -4.18 2.51 5.28
CA SER A 90 -2.96 3.27 5.02
C SER A 90 -1.74 2.38 4.82
N ILE A 91 -1.65 1.23 5.49
CA ILE A 91 -0.49 0.35 5.41
C ILE A 91 -0.30 -0.22 4.00
N PRO A 92 -1.26 -0.95 3.41
CA PRO A 92 -1.09 -1.48 2.05
C PRO A 92 -1.01 -0.37 1.00
N VAL A 93 -1.67 0.78 1.21
CA VAL A 93 -1.59 1.93 0.28
C VAL A 93 -0.19 2.55 0.31
N LEU A 94 0.36 2.84 1.49
CA LEU A 94 1.71 3.39 1.63
C LEU A 94 2.75 2.43 1.07
N ALA A 95 2.66 1.13 1.42
CA ALA A 95 3.56 0.12 0.88
C ALA A 95 3.52 0.08 -0.65
N ALA A 96 2.33 0.18 -1.26
CA ALA A 96 2.23 0.17 -2.71
C ALA A 96 2.84 1.40 -3.39
N LEU A 97 2.66 2.58 -2.80
CA LEU A 97 3.14 3.85 -3.34
C LEU A 97 4.64 4.11 -3.07
N ASN A 98 5.16 3.70 -1.91
CA ASN A 98 6.56 3.93 -1.50
C ASN A 98 7.50 2.87 -2.06
N LEU A 99 7.05 1.61 -2.21
CA LEU A 99 7.83 0.54 -2.84
C LEU A 99 7.66 0.48 -4.36
N CYS A 100 6.98 1.48 -4.96
CA CYS A 100 6.73 1.55 -6.40
C CYS A 100 6.04 0.30 -6.97
N ILE A 101 5.18 -0.36 -6.19
CA ILE A 101 4.33 -1.47 -6.66
C ILE A 101 3.30 -0.92 -7.65
N ILE A 102 2.81 0.30 -7.41
CA ILE A 102 1.97 1.04 -8.34
C ILE A 102 2.58 2.41 -8.68
N PRO A 103 2.36 2.92 -9.90
CA PRO A 103 2.81 4.25 -10.29
C PRO A 103 1.93 5.34 -9.69
N ARG A 104 2.48 6.19 -8.80
CA ARG A 104 1.76 7.33 -8.17
C ARG A 104 0.99 8.21 -9.17
N LYS A 105 1.57 8.42 -10.36
CA LYS A 105 0.98 9.26 -11.41
C LYS A 105 -0.38 8.74 -11.92
N GLU A 106 -0.64 7.44 -11.81
CA GLU A 106 -1.91 6.83 -12.24
C GLU A 106 -2.98 6.88 -11.13
N TYR A 107 -2.58 7.14 -9.89
CA TYR A 107 -3.45 7.09 -8.71
C TYR A 107 -3.33 8.38 -7.86
N PRO A 108 -3.66 9.56 -8.41
CA PRO A 108 -3.45 10.84 -7.75
C PRO A 108 -4.31 11.03 -6.49
N ARG A 109 -5.52 10.45 -6.42
CA ARG A 109 -6.34 10.56 -5.20
C ARG A 109 -5.83 9.67 -4.10
N LEU A 110 -5.36 8.46 -4.43
CA LEU A 110 -4.67 7.61 -3.47
C LEU A 110 -3.39 8.26 -2.92
N ASP A 111 -2.63 8.95 -3.79
CA ASP A 111 -1.45 9.71 -3.38
C ASP A 111 -1.82 10.84 -2.40
N ALA A 112 -2.87 11.60 -2.72
CA ALA A 112 -3.39 12.65 -1.82
C ALA A 112 -3.91 12.08 -0.50
N TYR A 113 -4.68 10.98 -0.54
CA TYR A 113 -5.17 10.27 0.64
C TYR A 113 -4.02 9.81 1.54
N ALA A 114 -2.97 9.22 0.97
CA ALA A 114 -1.78 8.82 1.71
C ALA A 114 -1.09 10.02 2.37
N ALA A 115 -0.96 11.13 1.64
CA ALA A 115 -0.38 12.36 2.17
C ALA A 115 -1.20 12.94 3.33
N GLU A 116 -2.53 12.98 3.23
CA GLU A 116 -3.41 13.44 4.31
C GLU A 116 -3.25 12.61 5.60
N ILE A 117 -3.14 11.28 5.47
CA ILE A 117 -2.88 10.42 6.63
C ILE A 117 -1.52 10.71 7.25
N GLN A 118 -0.46 10.83 6.43
CA GLN A 118 0.89 11.11 6.92
C GLN A 118 1.00 12.50 7.56
N ASN A 119 0.21 13.47 7.09
CA ASN A 119 0.13 14.82 7.65
C ASN A 119 -0.69 14.89 8.94
N SER A 120 -1.47 13.86 9.28
CA SER A 120 -2.24 13.83 10.52
C SER A 120 -1.34 13.96 11.76
N GLN A 121 -1.86 14.61 12.81
CA GLN A 121 -1.13 14.75 14.07
C GLN A 121 -0.82 13.38 14.70
N GLY A 122 -1.75 12.43 14.57
CA GLY A 122 -1.59 11.07 15.09
C GLY A 122 -0.43 10.33 14.43
N TYR A 123 -0.33 10.38 13.10
CA TYR A 123 0.76 9.75 12.37
C TYR A 123 2.12 10.37 12.73
N ARG A 124 2.22 11.71 12.75
CA ARG A 124 3.47 12.39 13.13
C ARG A 124 3.95 12.01 14.52
N ARG A 125 3.05 11.93 15.50
CA ARG A 125 3.37 11.47 16.87
C ARG A 125 3.82 10.00 16.90
N ALA A 126 3.20 9.14 16.09
CA ALA A 126 3.59 7.74 15.98
C ALA A 126 5.01 7.62 15.40
N VAL A 127 5.31 8.37 14.33
CA VAL A 127 6.64 8.43 13.72
C VAL A 127 7.68 8.92 14.72
N GLU A 128 7.42 10.02 15.42
CA GLU A 128 8.31 10.56 16.44
C GLU A 128 8.61 9.54 17.55
N LYS A 129 7.60 8.79 17.98
CA LYS A 129 7.78 7.71 18.96
C LYS A 129 8.68 6.60 18.43
N VAL A 130 8.50 6.17 17.18
CA VAL A 130 9.36 5.16 16.55
C VAL A 130 10.81 5.66 16.48
N VAL A 131 11.03 6.90 16.03
CA VAL A 131 12.37 7.50 15.96
C VAL A 131 13.03 7.56 17.33
N ASN A 132 12.30 7.97 18.37
CA ASN A 132 12.81 8.04 19.74
C ASN A 132 13.19 6.67 20.31
N VAL A 133 12.46 5.61 19.93
CA VAL A 133 12.72 4.24 20.40
C VAL A 133 13.86 3.57 19.62
N GLU A 134 13.88 3.73 18.30
CA GLU A 134 14.87 3.05 17.45
C GLU A 134 16.19 3.82 17.29
N GLY A 135 16.21 5.11 17.61
CA GLY A 135 17.40 5.96 17.47
C GLY A 135 17.83 6.22 16.02
N LYS A 136 16.95 5.95 15.05
CA LYS A 136 17.20 6.13 13.61
C LYS A 136 15.97 6.75 12.92
N PRO A 137 16.15 7.43 11.78
CA PRO A 137 15.03 8.00 11.03
C PRO A 137 14.02 6.93 10.62
N PHE A 138 12.73 7.24 10.77
CA PHE A 138 11.66 6.37 10.28
C PHE A 138 11.63 6.39 8.75
N VAL A 139 11.74 5.21 8.15
CA VAL A 139 11.55 5.01 6.72
C VAL A 139 10.15 4.42 6.54
N PRO A 140 9.19 5.17 5.99
CA PRO A 140 7.88 4.59 5.69
C PRO A 140 8.06 3.47 4.67
N ILE A 141 7.39 2.34 4.93
CA ILE A 141 7.30 1.21 3.99
C ILE A 141 6.73 1.71 2.68
#